data_AF-A0A9X4D689-F1
#
_entry.id   AF-A0A9X4D689-F1
#
_cell.length_a   1.000
_cell.length_b   1.000
_cell.length_c   1.000
_cell.angle_alpha   90.00
_cell.angle_beta   90.00
_cell.angle_gamma   90.00
#
_symmetry.space_group_name_H-M   'P 1'
#
loop_
_entity.id
_entity.type
_entity.pdbx_description
1 polymer ?
#
loop_
_entity_poly.entity_id
_entity_poly.type
_entity_poly.pdbx_seq_one_letter_code
_entity_poly.pdbx_strand_id
1 'polypeptide(L)'
;TEISGTAEAGARVILSDGSGNPIGQTTADGSGNWSFTPGTPLANGTVINAVAQDPAGNTSGPASVTVDAIAPAAPIVNPSNGVVISGTAEAGA
;
A
#
# COMPACT_ATOMS: atom_id res chain seq x y z
N THR A 1 -3.52 6.57 -5.22
CA THR A 1 -2.61 5.95 -4.24
C THR A 1 -2.18 7.03 -3.28
N GLU A 2 -2.46 6.84 -1.99
CA GLU A 2 -2.00 7.73 -0.92
C GLU A 2 -0.84 7.04 -0.21
N ILE A 3 0.15 7.82 0.21
CA ILE A 3 1.24 7.37 1.08
C ILE A 3 1.02 8.05 2.42
N SER A 4 1.03 7.27 3.50
CA SER A 4 0.81 7.78 4.84
C SER A 4 1.80 7.18 5.83
N GLY A 5 1.98 7.88 6.94
CA GLY A 5 2.86 7.43 8.01
C GLY A 5 2.82 8.38 9.20
N THR A 6 3.77 8.17 10.10
CA THR A 6 3.96 8.98 11.31
C THR A 6 5.35 9.61 11.32
N ALA A 7 5.46 10.81 11.87
CA ALA A 7 6.71 11.49 12.20
C ALA A 7 6.50 12.36 13.44
N GLU A 8 7.56 13.02 13.92
CA GLU A 8 7.42 14.03 14.97
C GLU A 8 6.48 15.16 14.51
N ALA A 9 5.66 15.69 15.43
CA ALA A 9 4.71 16.74 15.11
C ALA A 9 5.41 17.99 14.53
N GLY A 10 4.96 18.45 13.36
CA GLY A 10 5.59 19.55 12.64
C GLY A 10 6.88 19.20 11.89
N ALA A 11 7.33 17.94 11.93
CA ALA A 11 8.47 17.50 11.13
C ALA A 11 8.12 17.47 9.64
N ARG A 12 9.11 17.81 8.83
CA ARG A 12 9.05 17.78 7.37
C ARG A 12 9.42 16.39 6.89
N VAL A 13 8.49 15.74 6.19
CA VAL A 13 8.71 14.42 5.59
C VAL A 13 9.11 14.60 4.14
N ILE A 14 10.29 14.11 3.79
CA ILE A 14 10.88 14.18 2.45
C ILE A 14 10.75 12.80 1.83
N LEU A 15 10.11 12.71 0.67
CA LEU A 15 9.84 11.48 -0.07
C LEU A 15 10.71 11.43 -1.32
N SER A 16 11.44 10.34 -1.48
CA SER A 16 12.32 10.08 -2.62
C SER A 16 12.14 8.65 -3.14
N ASP A 17 12.50 8.40 -4.41
CA ASP A 17 12.46 7.05 -4.95
C ASP A 17 13.68 6.21 -4.53
N GLY A 18 13.72 4.93 -4.94
CA GLY A 18 14.85 4.03 -4.67
C GLY A 18 16.19 4.46 -5.29
N SER A 19 16.19 5.39 -6.24
CA SER A 19 17.39 5.98 -6.85
C SER A 19 17.77 7.33 -6.23
N GLY A 20 16.96 7.84 -5.29
CA GLY A 20 17.15 9.14 -4.63
C GLY A 20 16.51 10.33 -5.36
N ASN A 21 15.70 10.11 -6.40
CA ASN A 21 14.97 11.21 -7.05
C ASN A 21 13.85 11.72 -6.14
N PRO A 22 13.62 13.04 -6.06
CA PRO A 22 12.55 13.59 -5.23
C PRO A 22 11.18 13.22 -5.80
N ILE A 23 10.33 12.62 -4.98
CA ILE A 23 8.91 12.37 -5.27
C ILE A 23 8.08 13.57 -4.75
N GLY A 24 8.44 14.07 -3.58
CA GLY A 24 7.75 15.20 -2.96
C GLY A 24 8.07 15.33 -1.48
N GLN A 25 7.23 16.06 -0.79
CA GLN A 25 7.39 16.37 0.63
C GLN A 25 6.05 16.74 1.24
N THR A 26 5.90 16.47 2.53
CA THR A 26 4.74 16.87 3.33
C THR A 26 5.20 17.22 4.75
N THR A 27 4.28 17.66 5.61
CA THR A 27 4.57 17.97 7.01
C THR A 27 3.65 17.15 7.88
N ALA A 28 4.19 16.58 8.97
CA ALA A 28 3.38 15.91 9.97
C ALA A 28 2.53 16.91 10.76
N ASP A 29 1.28 16.56 10.98
CA ASP A 29 0.34 17.36 11.75
C ASP A 29 0.71 17.42 13.24
N GLY A 30 -0.08 18.14 14.04
CA GLY A 30 0.15 18.28 15.48
C GLY A 30 0.05 16.97 16.28
N SER A 31 -0.47 15.90 15.66
CA SER A 31 -0.53 14.55 16.22
C SER A 31 0.56 13.63 15.66
N GLY A 32 1.44 14.14 14.78
CA GLY A 32 2.50 13.38 14.13
C GLY A 32 2.06 12.57 12.91
N ASN A 33 0.83 12.72 12.44
CA ASN A 33 0.35 12.00 11.25
C ASN A 33 0.64 12.81 9.98
N TRP A 34 0.97 12.13 8.90
CA TRP A 34 1.11 12.76 7.60
C TRP A 34 0.56 11.86 6.51
N SER A 35 0.06 12.50 5.45
CA SER A 35 -0.21 11.85 4.18
C SER A 35 0.32 12.67 3.02
N PHE A 36 0.57 11.98 1.92
CA PHE A 36 1.04 12.55 0.67
C PHE A 36 0.39 11.81 -0.50
N THR A 37 -0.19 12.58 -1.41
CA THR A 37 -0.71 12.08 -2.68
C THR A 37 0.21 12.55 -3.80
N PRO A 38 0.96 11.64 -4.45
CA PRO A 38 1.77 12.00 -5.61
C PRO A 38 0.92 12.61 -6.74
N GLY A 39 1.41 13.69 -7.35
CA GLY A 39 0.74 14.31 -8.51
C GLY A 39 0.80 13.44 -9.77
N THR A 40 1.82 12.59 -9.87
CA THR A 40 1.97 11.57 -10.91
C THR A 40 1.81 10.17 -10.30
N PRO A 41 1.03 9.27 -10.92
CA PRO A 41 0.95 7.89 -10.47
C PRO A 41 2.33 7.23 -10.47
N LEU A 42 2.72 6.64 -9.34
CA LEU A 42 3.94 5.85 -9.23
C LEU A 42 3.70 4.45 -9.77
N ALA A 43 4.70 3.88 -10.44
CA ALA A 43 4.61 2.53 -10.98
C ALA A 43 4.56 1.49 -9.85
N ASN A 44 3.97 0.33 -10.14
CA ASN A 44 4.09 -0.82 -9.25
C ASN A 44 5.57 -1.17 -9.02
N GLY A 45 5.93 -1.47 -7.78
CA GLY A 45 7.30 -1.78 -7.38
C GLY A 45 8.21 -0.56 -7.21
N THR A 46 7.71 0.67 -7.38
CA THR A 46 8.47 1.87 -7.01
C THR A 46 8.80 1.83 -5.52
N VAL A 47 10.09 1.84 -5.19
CA VAL A 47 10.58 2.01 -3.82
C VAL A 47 10.46 3.48 -3.45
N ILE A 48 9.88 3.77 -2.30
CA ILE A 48 9.74 5.09 -1.72
C ILE A 48 10.50 5.12 -0.42
N ASN A 49 11.39 6.09 -0.28
CA ASN A 49 12.14 6.40 0.93
C ASN A 49 11.59 7.68 1.56
N ALA A 50 11.19 7.60 2.82
CA ALA A 50 10.74 8.72 3.63
C ALA A 50 11.79 9.06 4.68
N VAL A 51 12.16 10.34 4.76
CA VAL A 51 13.02 10.89 5.82
C VAL A 51 12.28 12.05 6.48
N ALA A 52 12.03 11.95 7.78
CA ALA A 52 11.53 13.07 8.57
C ALA A 52 12.70 13.95 9.03
N GLN A 53 12.52 15.26 8.91
CA GLN A 53 13.41 16.30 9.41
C GLN A 53 12.65 17.19 10.40
N ASP A 54 13.17 17.36 11.61
CA ASP A 54 12.58 18.22 12.62
C ASP A 54 12.82 19.73 12.30
N PRO A 55 12.12 20.67 12.98
CA PRO A 55 12.35 22.10 12.78
C PRO A 55 13.76 22.60 13.16
N ALA A 56 14.51 21.84 13.96
CA ALA A 56 15.90 22.13 14.33
C ALA A 56 16.91 21.63 13.27
N GLY A 57 16.45 20.87 12.27
CA GLY A 57 17.23 20.33 11.17
C GLY A 57 17.73 18.90 11.36
N ASN A 58 17.41 18.23 12.47
CA ASN A 58 17.80 16.83 12.70
C ASN A 58 16.98 15.89 11.81
N THR A 59 17.60 14.82 11.32
CA THR A 59 16.96 13.86 10.43
C THR A 59 16.81 12.50 11.10
N SER A 60 15.69 11.84 10.82
CA SER A 60 15.46 10.43 11.14
C SER A 60 16.23 9.49 10.19
N GLY A 61 16.32 8.22 10.57
CA GLY A 61 16.72 7.17 9.62
C GLY A 61 15.68 7.00 8.51
N PRO A 62 16.08 6.55 7.30
CA PRO A 62 15.15 6.36 6.20
C PRO A 62 14.17 5.21 6.49
N ALA A 63 12.89 5.44 6.23
CA ALA A 63 11.86 4.42 6.18
C ALA A 63 11.49 4.14 4.72
N SER A 64 11.43 2.86 4.31
CA SER A 64 11.16 2.48 2.93
C SER A 64 9.87 1.68 2.78
N VAL A 65 9.09 1.97 1.74
CA VAL A 65 7.91 1.21 1.33
C VAL A 65 7.92 1.00 -0.18
N THR A 66 7.31 -0.10 -0.65
CA THR A 66 7.14 -0.38 -2.08
C THR A 66 5.70 -0.14 -2.50
N VAL A 67 5.50 0.55 -3.62
CA VAL A 67 4.17 0.75 -4.21
C VAL A 67 3.62 -0.59 -4.71
N ASP A 68 2.45 -0.99 -4.21
CA ASP A 68 1.65 -2.06 -4.78
C ASP A 68 0.47 -1.43 -5.54
N ALA A 69 0.53 -1.49 -6.87
CA ALA A 69 -0.49 -0.94 -7.75
C ALA A 69 -1.14 -2.02 -8.65
N ILE A 70 -0.90 -3.31 -8.35
CA ILE A 70 -1.49 -4.42 -9.11
C ILE A 70 -2.88 -4.73 -8.53
N ALA A 71 -3.92 -4.49 -9.34
CA ALA A 71 -5.27 -4.91 -8.95
C ALA A 71 -5.36 -6.45 -8.92
N PRO A 72 -6.08 -7.04 -7.95
CA PRO A 72 -6.33 -8.48 -7.93
C PRO A 72 -7.16 -8.92 -9.14
N ALA A 73 -6.99 -10.17 -9.57
CA ALA A 73 -7.78 -10.76 -10.64
C ALA A 73 -9.26 -10.86 -10.24
N ALA A 74 -10.17 -10.67 -11.21
CA ALA A 74 -11.60 -10.86 -10.98
C ALA A 74 -11.91 -12.31 -10.55
N PRO A 75 -12.81 -12.54 -9.59
CA PRO A 75 -13.17 -13.89 -9.17
C PRO A 75 -13.87 -14.63 -10.32
N ILE A 76 -13.52 -15.91 -10.51
CA ILE A 76 -14.21 -16.78 -11.46
C ILE A 76 -15.34 -17.51 -10.71
N VAL A 77 -16.58 -17.29 -11.13
CA VAL A 77 -17.71 -18.10 -10.67
C VAL A 77 -17.84 -19.31 -11.60
N ASN A 78 -17.48 -20.49 -11.09
CA ASN A 78 -17.75 -21.74 -11.79
C ASN A 78 -19.20 -22.19 -11.48
N PRO A 79 -20.12 -22.20 -12.44
CA PRO A 79 -21.44 -22.77 -12.21
C PRO A 79 -21.31 -24.26 -11.86
N SER A 80 -22.04 -24.73 -10.84
CA SER A 80 -22.12 -26.16 -10.55
C SER A 80 -22.79 -26.89 -11.72
N ASN A 81 -22.31 -28.09 -12.07
CA ASN A 81 -22.96 -28.96 -13.05
C ASN A 81 -24.23 -29.68 -12.53
N GLY A 82 -24.75 -29.29 -11.36
CA GLY A 82 -26.05 -29.75 -10.86
C GLY A 82 -26.19 -31.25 -10.61
N VAL A 83 -25.08 -32.01 -10.50
CA VAL A 83 -25.18 -33.45 -10.20
C VAL A 83 -25.46 -33.63 -8.71
N VAL A 84 -26.74 -33.58 -8.37
CA VAL A 84 -27.27 -34.26 -7.18
C VAL A 84 -26.96 -35.75 -7.35
N ILE A 85 -26.06 -36.30 -6.54
CA ILE A 85 -25.91 -37.75 -6.40
C ILE A 85 -27.13 -38.23 -5.62
N SER A 86 -28.17 -38.69 -6.30
CA SER A 86 -29.19 -39.55 -5.69
C SER A 86 -28.73 -41.00 -5.82
N GLY A 87 -28.35 -41.61 -4.71
CA GLY A 87 -27.99 -43.03 -4.65
C GLY A 87 -29.21 -43.94 -4.79
N THR A 88 -29.04 -45.11 -5.38
CA THR A 88 -30.00 -46.20 -5.29
C THR A 88 -29.71 -47.03 -4.03
N ALA A 89 -30.74 -47.30 -3.22
CA ALA A 89 -30.65 -48.22 -2.09
C ALA A 89 -31.08 -49.63 -2.52
N GLU A 90 -30.19 -50.57 -2.18
CA GLU A 90 -30.15 -52.04 -2.10
C GLU A 90 -31.14 -52.96 -2.85
N ALA A 91 -30.58 -54.06 -3.35
CA ALA A 91 -31.29 -55.14 -4.03
C ALA A 91 -32.04 -56.04 -3.03
N GLY A 92 -33.34 -56.23 -3.27
CA GLY A 92 -34.22 -57.14 -2.54
C GLY A 92 -35.61 -57.31 -3.17
N ALA A 93 -35.73 -57.15 -4.50
CA ALA A 93 -36.92 -57.44 -5.29
C ALA A 93 -36.65 -58.56 -6.29
#